data_AF-A0A7V0IXD6-F1
#
_entry.id   AF-A0A7V0IXD6-F1
#
_cell.length_a   1.000
_cell.length_b   1.000
_cell.length_c   1.000
_cell.angle_alpha   90.00
_cell.angle_beta   90.00
_cell.angle_gamma   90.00
#
_symmetry.space_group_name_H-M   'P 1'
#
loop_
_entity.id
_entity.type
_entity.pdbx_description
1 polymer ?
#
loop_
_entity_poly.entity_id
_entity_poly.type
_entity_poly.pdbx_seq_one_letter_code
_entity_poly.pdbx_strand_id
1 'polypeptide(L)'
;MKNRRNYYRILQVQPDAPLEIIRSCYYTLMHKLKQHPDLGGEHWNAVIINEAYATLSNGNKRAEYDKRLFEHYTKKPVPDKKSVKKPSISIFCPFCKRPLARKAKPGESCPSCRSPLQPVNIEEALHRDYHRSVDRIKKSGNLRYYSSWPQKGKQAKILDLSPKGIRFLCAERPDRELIVKLSSPLLKAIVKVINTRKKEVSKKTLFAVGAKFLTVDFANPKGSFFSTII
;
A
#
# COMPACT_ATOMS: atom_id res chain seq x y z
N MET A 1 -16.35 40.70 24.47
CA MET A 1 -16.57 40.01 23.17
C MET A 1 -15.25 39.42 22.71
N LYS A 2 -15.17 38.13 22.39
CA LYS A 2 -13.88 37.49 22.02
C LYS A 2 -13.55 37.82 20.56
N ASN A 3 -12.49 38.60 20.32
CA ASN A 3 -12.07 38.95 18.98
C ASN A 3 -11.68 37.68 18.19
N ARG A 4 -12.25 37.52 16.99
CA ARG A 4 -12.00 36.38 16.10
C ARG A 4 -10.86 36.62 15.11
N ARG A 5 -10.27 37.83 15.10
CA ARG A 5 -9.13 38.17 14.25
C ARG A 5 -7.85 37.54 14.78
N ASN A 6 -7.02 37.06 13.87
CA ASN A 6 -5.71 36.48 14.19
C ASN A 6 -4.76 37.58 14.71
N TYR A 7 -4.08 37.35 15.84
CA TYR A 7 -3.18 38.29 16.49
C TYR A 7 -1.98 38.67 15.63
N TYR A 8 -1.49 37.74 14.80
CA TYR A 8 -0.44 38.02 13.81
C TYR A 8 -0.92 39.05 12.78
N ARG A 9 -2.18 38.95 12.34
CA ARG A 9 -2.79 39.93 11.43
C ARG A 9 -3.04 41.28 12.09
N ILE A 10 -3.43 41.28 13.36
CA ILE A 10 -3.63 42.52 14.12
C ILE A 10 -2.32 43.31 14.24
N LEU A 11 -1.20 42.62 14.51
CA LEU A 11 0.12 43.26 14.58
C LEU A 11 0.81 43.40 13.22
N GLN A 12 0.19 43.00 12.11
CA GLN A 12 0.75 43.05 10.76
C GLN A 12 2.10 42.31 10.63
N VAL A 13 2.22 41.14 11.27
CA VAL A 13 3.42 40.29 11.26
C VAL A 13 3.09 38.86 10.85
N GLN A 14 4.13 38.10 10.45
CA GLN A 14 4.00 36.68 10.16
C GLN A 14 4.22 35.80 11.41
N PRO A 15 3.73 34.54 11.42
CA PRO A 15 3.92 33.62 12.56
C PRO A 15 5.36 33.25 12.89
N ASP A 16 6.30 33.43 11.97
CA ASP A 16 7.75 33.23 12.15
C ASP A 16 8.48 34.51 12.60
N ALA A 17 7.78 35.64 12.74
CA ALA A 17 8.39 36.91 13.08
C ALA A 17 9.11 36.85 14.44
N PRO A 18 10.37 37.34 14.53
CA PRO A 18 11.10 37.40 15.79
C PRO A 18 10.50 38.47 16.71
N LEU A 19 10.81 38.38 18.00
CA LEU A 19 10.25 39.25 19.04
C LEU A 19 10.51 40.75 18.77
N GLU A 20 11.67 41.08 18.22
CA GLU A 20 12.04 42.46 17.88
C GLU A 20 11.09 43.06 16.83
N ILE A 21 10.73 42.29 15.82
CA ILE A 21 9.79 42.70 14.78
C ILE A 21 8.40 42.93 15.39
N ILE A 22 7.95 42.02 16.25
CA ILE A 22 6.67 42.15 16.98
C ILE A 22 6.62 43.45 17.81
N ARG A 23 7.71 43.78 18.53
CA ARG A 23 7.83 45.02 19.31
C ARG A 23 7.80 46.26 18.42
N SER A 24 8.54 46.24 17.31
CA SER A 24 8.61 47.37 16.38
C SER A 24 7.25 47.66 15.71
N CYS A 25 6.52 46.62 15.32
CA CYS A 25 5.19 46.74 14.72
C CYS A 25 4.17 47.27 15.73
N TYR A 26 4.19 46.77 16.97
CA TYR A 26 3.35 47.30 18.04
C TYR A 26 3.59 48.80 18.29
N TYR A 27 4.85 49.21 18.43
CA TYR A 27 5.20 50.63 18.63
C TYR A 27 4.74 51.50 17.45
N THR A 28 4.93 51.01 16.22
CA THR A 28 4.50 51.72 15.01
C THR A 28 2.98 51.88 14.97
N LEU A 29 2.22 50.82 15.28
CA LEU A 29 0.75 50.87 15.33
C LEU A 29 0.25 51.87 16.38
N MET A 30 0.78 51.80 17.60
CA MET A 30 0.31 52.64 18.71
C MET A 30 0.68 54.12 18.56
N HIS A 31 1.94 54.40 18.18
CA HIS A 31 2.47 55.77 18.23
C HIS A 31 2.54 56.45 16.87
N LYS A 32 3.07 55.77 15.84
CA LYS A 32 3.27 56.38 14.51
C LYS A 32 1.96 56.43 13.71
N LEU A 33 1.16 55.36 13.80
CA LEU A 33 -0.15 55.24 13.16
C LEU A 33 -1.30 55.66 14.08
N LYS A 34 -0.97 56.24 15.26
CA LYS A 34 -1.87 56.88 16.21
C LYS A 34 -3.11 56.04 16.58
N GLN A 35 -2.94 54.73 16.71
CA GLN A 35 -4.04 53.83 17.12
C GLN A 35 -4.35 53.92 18.62
N HIS A 36 -3.58 54.69 19.39
CA HIS A 36 -3.83 54.95 20.81
C HIS A 36 -5.01 55.91 21.02
N PRO A 37 -5.90 55.68 22.00
CA PRO A 37 -7.03 56.58 22.28
C PRO A 37 -6.60 58.04 22.51
N ASP A 38 -5.51 58.23 23.26
CA ASP A 38 -4.96 59.57 23.54
C ASP A 38 -4.38 60.29 22.31
N LEU A 39 -4.17 59.58 21.20
CA LEU A 39 -3.64 60.12 19.94
C LEU A 39 -4.69 60.18 18.83
N GLY A 40 -5.97 59.98 19.16
CA GLY A 40 -7.10 60.01 18.22
C GLY A 40 -7.51 58.66 17.64
N GLY A 41 -6.96 57.56 18.16
CA GLY A 41 -7.35 56.20 17.80
C GLY A 41 -8.63 55.74 18.50
N GLU A 42 -9.30 54.73 17.96
CA GLU A 42 -10.48 54.16 18.62
C GLU A 42 -10.05 53.25 19.78
N HIS A 43 -10.65 53.44 20.96
CA HIS A 43 -10.30 52.71 22.18
C HIS A 43 -10.33 51.17 22.01
N TRP A 44 -11.30 50.67 21.24
CA TRP A 44 -11.44 49.23 20.98
C TRP A 44 -10.29 48.66 20.12
N ASN A 45 -9.71 49.46 19.20
CA ASN A 45 -8.55 49.04 18.41
C ASN A 45 -7.29 48.93 19.27
N ALA A 46 -7.07 49.90 20.17
CA ALA A 46 -5.95 49.87 21.09
C ALA A 46 -5.99 48.65 22.02
N VAL A 47 -7.17 48.31 22.57
CA VAL A 47 -7.35 47.13 23.42
C VAL A 47 -6.94 45.85 22.68
N ILE A 48 -7.39 45.68 21.43
CA ILE A 48 -7.10 44.50 20.62
C ILE A 48 -5.59 44.40 20.28
N ILE A 49 -4.97 45.51 19.94
CA ILE A 49 -3.53 45.56 19.63
C ILE A 49 -2.70 45.24 20.88
N ASN A 50 -3.10 45.75 22.06
CA ASN A 50 -2.48 45.43 23.35
C ASN A 50 -2.59 43.95 23.69
N GLU A 51 -3.78 43.36 23.52
CA GLU A 51 -4.01 41.92 23.74
C GLU A 51 -3.18 41.04 22.80
N ALA A 52 -3.08 41.43 21.52
CA ALA A 52 -2.27 40.72 20.53
C ALA A 52 -0.78 40.79 20.89
N TYR A 53 -0.28 41.99 21.25
CA TYR A 53 1.10 42.17 21.66
C TYR A 53 1.43 41.39 22.93
N ALA A 54 0.62 41.49 23.98
CA ALA A 54 0.83 40.79 25.25
C ALA A 54 0.86 39.25 25.09
N THR A 55 0.18 38.73 24.06
CA THR A 55 0.16 37.30 23.73
C THR A 55 1.39 36.91 22.91
N LEU A 56 1.70 37.65 21.85
CA LEU A 56 2.76 37.31 20.89
C LEU A 56 4.17 37.67 21.38
N SER A 57 4.29 38.60 22.33
CA SER A 57 5.59 39.00 22.90
C SER A 57 6.13 38.03 23.96
N ASN A 58 5.28 37.14 24.49
CA ASN A 58 5.66 36.14 25.49
C ASN A 58 5.72 34.75 24.83
N GLY A 59 6.88 34.09 24.88
CA GLY A 59 7.10 32.80 24.20
C GLY A 59 6.11 31.70 24.60
N ASN A 60 5.76 31.58 25.88
CA ASN A 60 4.83 30.56 26.36
C ASN A 60 3.40 30.85 25.89
N LYS A 61 2.95 32.11 25.99
CA LYS A 61 1.62 32.52 25.53
C LYS A 61 1.49 32.40 24.01
N ARG A 62 2.54 32.73 23.27
CA ARG A 62 2.61 32.58 21.81
C ARG A 62 2.51 31.11 21.41
N ALA A 63 3.25 30.22 22.07
CA ALA A 63 3.18 28.79 21.80
C ALA A 63 1.79 28.20 22.07
N GLU A 64 1.14 28.59 23.17
CA GLU A 64 -0.24 28.17 23.47
C GLU A 64 -1.24 28.72 22.43
N TYR A 65 -1.06 29.98 22.02
CA TYR A 65 -1.84 30.60 20.96
C TYR A 65 -1.68 29.86 19.63
N ASP A 66 -0.45 29.53 19.24
CA ASP A 66 -0.13 28.79 18.02
C ASP A 66 -0.72 27.38 18.03
N LYS A 67 -0.68 26.69 19.18
CA LYS A 67 -1.34 25.40 19.36
C LYS A 67 -2.85 25.51 19.12
N ARG A 68 -3.50 26.52 19.72
CA ARG A 68 -4.94 26.75 19.50
C ARG A 68 -5.26 27.12 18.05
N LEU A 69 -4.38 27.90 17.41
CA LEU A 69 -4.50 28.26 16.00
C LEU A 69 -4.40 27.01 15.12
N PHE A 70 -3.41 26.16 15.37
CA PHE A 70 -3.23 24.89 14.70
C PHE A 70 -4.47 24.00 14.85
N GLU A 71 -4.98 23.79 16.07
CA GLU A 71 -6.19 22.99 16.29
C GLU A 71 -7.45 23.55 15.61
N HIS A 72 -7.53 24.87 15.44
CA HIS A 72 -8.68 25.53 14.82
C HIS A 72 -8.63 25.48 13.29
N TYR A 73 -7.45 25.68 12.70
CA TYR A 73 -7.27 25.78 11.24
C TYR A 73 -6.83 24.48 10.58
N THR A 74 -6.11 23.60 11.30
CA THR A 74 -6.01 22.22 10.84
C THR A 74 -7.36 21.59 11.05
N LYS A 75 -8.05 21.31 9.94
CA LYS A 75 -9.22 20.44 9.97
C LYS A 75 -8.76 19.17 10.66
N LYS A 76 -9.14 18.96 11.93
CA LYS A 76 -9.23 17.61 12.49
C LYS A 76 -9.94 16.82 11.39
N PRO A 77 -9.38 15.73 10.86
CA PRO A 77 -10.11 14.93 9.90
C PRO A 77 -11.41 14.58 10.61
N VAL A 78 -12.50 15.21 10.17
CA VAL A 78 -13.83 14.80 10.61
C VAL A 78 -13.82 13.32 10.28
N PRO A 79 -14.00 12.41 11.26
CA PRO A 79 -14.09 11.00 10.94
C PRO A 79 -15.36 10.89 10.10
N ASP A 80 -15.19 10.96 8.79
CA ASP A 80 -16.27 10.98 7.85
C ASP A 80 -16.79 9.55 7.79
N LYS A 81 -17.73 9.26 8.70
CA LYS A 81 -18.42 7.97 8.75
C LYS A 81 -19.16 7.68 7.43
N LYS A 82 -19.29 8.66 6.51
CA LYS A 82 -20.03 8.55 5.25
C LYS A 82 -19.18 8.69 3.97
N SER A 83 -17.93 9.13 4.02
CA SER A 83 -17.03 9.17 2.85
C SER A 83 -15.81 8.25 2.97
N VAL A 84 -16.07 6.97 3.27
CA VAL A 84 -15.18 5.96 2.70
C VAL A 84 -15.44 5.99 1.19
N LYS A 85 -14.72 6.86 0.45
CA LYS A 85 -14.62 6.76 -1.00
C LYS A 85 -14.04 5.38 -1.28
N LYS A 86 -14.91 4.39 -1.45
CA LYS A 86 -14.51 3.03 -1.82
C LYS A 86 -13.64 3.19 -3.08
N PRO A 87 -12.44 2.61 -3.12
CA PRO A 87 -11.61 2.70 -4.30
C PRO A 87 -12.45 2.22 -5.49
N SER A 88 -12.51 3.02 -6.56
CA SER A 88 -13.29 2.70 -7.76
C SER A 88 -12.89 1.36 -8.37
N ILE A 89 -11.68 0.88 -8.05
CA ILE A 89 -11.18 -0.44 -8.41
C ILE A 89 -10.51 -1.06 -7.17
N SER A 90 -11.06 -2.19 -6.70
CA SER A 90 -10.52 -2.98 -5.58
C SER A 90 -9.92 -4.32 -6.03
N ILE A 91 -9.98 -4.63 -7.32
CA ILE A 91 -9.64 -5.94 -7.86
C ILE A 91 -8.46 -5.80 -8.81
N PHE A 92 -7.38 -6.52 -8.53
CA PHE A 92 -6.13 -6.46 -9.29
C PHE A 92 -5.64 -7.86 -9.63
N CYS A 93 -4.87 -7.97 -10.72
CA CYS A 93 -4.13 -9.19 -11.01
C CYS A 93 -3.15 -9.48 -9.86
N PRO A 94 -3.12 -10.70 -9.29
CA PRO A 94 -2.27 -10.99 -8.14
C PRO A 94 -0.77 -10.86 -8.45
N PHE A 95 -0.39 -11.05 -9.72
CA PHE A 95 0.99 -10.98 -10.19
C PHE A 95 1.38 -9.59 -10.71
N CYS A 96 0.84 -9.16 -11.87
CA CYS A 96 1.27 -7.91 -12.52
C CYS A 96 0.59 -6.65 -11.97
N LYS A 97 -0.31 -6.79 -10.99
CA LYS A 97 -1.06 -5.68 -10.37
C LYS A 97 -1.92 -4.84 -11.33
N ARG A 98 -2.15 -5.31 -12.56
CA ARG A 98 -3.09 -4.66 -13.48
C ARG A 98 -4.49 -4.60 -12.85
N PRO A 99 -5.17 -3.43 -12.85
CA PRO A 99 -6.55 -3.31 -12.40
C PRO A 99 -7.49 -4.16 -13.27
N LEU A 100 -8.48 -4.78 -12.63
CA LEU A 100 -9.50 -5.60 -13.27
C LEU A 100 -10.86 -4.91 -13.12
N ALA A 101 -11.63 -4.85 -14.22
CA ALA A 101 -12.96 -4.23 -14.22
C ALA A 101 -13.98 -5.00 -13.37
N ARG A 102 -13.81 -6.32 -13.24
CA ARG A 102 -14.68 -7.21 -12.46
C ARG A 102 -13.90 -8.39 -11.90
N LYS A 103 -14.54 -9.16 -11.02
CA LYS A 103 -14.05 -10.50 -10.64
C LYS A 103 -13.96 -11.38 -11.90
N ALA A 104 -12.87 -12.14 -11.99
CA ALA A 104 -12.63 -13.04 -13.10
C ALA A 104 -13.54 -14.27 -13.02
N LYS A 105 -14.05 -14.73 -14.17
CA LYS A 105 -14.75 -16.02 -14.29
C LYS A 105 -13.73 -17.18 -14.34
N PRO A 106 -14.15 -18.43 -14.05
CA PRO A 106 -13.29 -19.60 -14.22
C PRO A 106 -12.67 -19.65 -15.63
N GLY A 107 -11.37 -19.97 -15.70
CA GLY A 107 -10.60 -20.00 -16.95
C GLY A 107 -10.11 -18.64 -17.47
N GLU A 108 -10.57 -17.51 -16.92
CA GLU A 108 -10.09 -16.20 -17.36
C GLU A 108 -8.64 -15.92 -16.93
N SER A 109 -7.89 -15.31 -17.85
CA SER A 109 -6.49 -14.91 -17.66
C SER A 109 -6.33 -13.40 -17.73
N CYS A 110 -5.31 -12.87 -17.05
CA CYS A 110 -4.99 -11.45 -17.09
C CYS A 110 -4.66 -11.01 -18.52
N PRO A 111 -5.25 -9.91 -19.04
CA PRO A 111 -4.98 -9.45 -20.40
C PRO A 111 -3.56 -8.91 -20.60
N SER A 112 -2.88 -8.50 -19.52
CA SER A 112 -1.48 -8.02 -19.59
C SER A 112 -0.47 -9.16 -19.47
N CYS A 113 -0.53 -9.92 -18.37
CA CYS A 113 0.48 -10.94 -18.09
C CYS A 113 0.03 -12.37 -18.43
N ARG A 114 -1.21 -12.59 -18.89
CA ARG A 114 -1.77 -13.93 -19.18
C ARG A 114 -1.74 -14.92 -18.01
N SER A 115 -1.60 -14.43 -16.78
CA SER A 115 -1.71 -15.27 -15.58
C SER A 115 -3.17 -15.62 -15.30
N PRO A 116 -3.47 -16.85 -14.84
CA PRO A 116 -4.83 -17.21 -14.44
C PRO A 116 -5.26 -16.34 -13.26
N LEU A 117 -6.53 -15.91 -13.27
CA LEU A 117 -7.06 -14.95 -12.31
C LEU A 117 -7.93 -15.59 -11.22
N GLN A 118 -8.46 -16.80 -11.45
CA GLN A 118 -9.28 -17.46 -10.44
C GLN A 118 -8.39 -18.01 -9.30
N PRO A 119 -8.69 -17.67 -8.03
CA PRO A 119 -8.03 -18.29 -6.90
C PRO A 119 -8.29 -19.80 -6.87
N VAL A 120 -7.34 -20.56 -6.34
CA VAL A 120 -7.54 -21.99 -6.08
C VAL A 120 -8.62 -22.14 -5.02
N ASN A 121 -9.79 -22.64 -5.40
CA ASN A 121 -10.88 -22.91 -4.49
C ASN A 121 -10.61 -24.23 -3.77
N ILE A 122 -10.14 -24.15 -2.53
CA ILE A 122 -9.74 -25.34 -1.77
C ILE A 122 -10.97 -26.19 -1.42
N GLU A 123 -12.15 -25.58 -1.26
CA GLU A 123 -13.39 -26.26 -0.84
C GLU A 123 -13.99 -27.15 -1.95
N GLU A 124 -14.01 -26.72 -3.21
CA GLU A 124 -14.44 -27.57 -4.34
C GLU A 124 -13.48 -28.75 -4.59
N ALA A 125 -12.21 -28.62 -4.19
CA ALA A 125 -11.23 -29.70 -4.21
C ALA A 125 -11.34 -30.63 -2.98
N LEU A 126 -12.07 -30.23 -1.94
CA LEU A 126 -12.30 -31.01 -0.71
C LEU A 126 -13.64 -31.76 -0.70
N HIS A 127 -14.64 -31.31 -1.46
CA HIS A 127 -15.96 -31.95 -1.58
C HIS A 127 -16.04 -33.16 -2.54
N ARG A 128 -14.91 -33.57 -3.11
CA ARG A 128 -14.78 -34.92 -3.69
C ARG A 128 -13.79 -35.67 -2.83
N ASP A 129 -14.30 -36.71 -2.17
CA ASP A 129 -13.66 -37.55 -1.19
C ASP A 129 -12.16 -37.76 -1.43
N TYR A 130 -11.37 -37.53 -0.38
CA TYR A 130 -10.18 -38.29 0.05
C TYR A 130 -9.27 -37.41 0.92
N HIS A 131 -9.60 -37.33 2.20
CA HIS A 131 -8.65 -36.95 3.24
C HIS A 131 -7.69 -38.14 3.48
N ARG A 132 -6.53 -38.13 2.80
CA ARG A 132 -5.20 -38.63 3.23
C ARG A 132 -4.30 -38.72 1.99
N SER A 133 -3.05 -38.25 2.10
CA SER A 133 -1.99 -38.33 1.07
C SER A 133 -2.40 -37.93 -0.36
N VAL A 134 -2.54 -36.63 -0.64
CA VAL A 134 -2.59 -36.21 -2.06
C VAL A 134 -1.19 -36.37 -2.63
N ASP A 135 -0.96 -37.52 -3.26
CA ASP A 135 0.32 -37.92 -3.81
C ASP A 135 0.87 -36.82 -4.72
N ARG A 136 2.08 -36.38 -4.39
CA ARG A 136 2.85 -35.48 -5.25
C ARG A 136 3.25 -36.27 -6.48
N ILE A 137 2.61 -36.00 -7.60
CA ILE A 137 2.90 -36.69 -8.84
C ILE A 137 4.25 -36.17 -9.33
N LYS A 138 5.22 -37.08 -9.46
CA LYS A 138 6.50 -36.81 -10.09
C LYS A 138 6.28 -36.59 -11.59
N LYS A 139 5.91 -35.37 -11.98
CA LYS A 139 5.92 -34.94 -13.37
C LYS A 139 7.17 -34.10 -13.61
N SER A 140 8.10 -34.63 -14.38
CA SER A 140 9.22 -33.86 -14.91
C SER A 140 8.72 -33.05 -16.11
N GLY A 141 9.08 -31.77 -16.14
CA GLY A 141 8.67 -30.88 -17.22
C GLY A 141 9.43 -29.57 -17.18
N ASN A 142 9.61 -28.93 -18.33
CA ASN A 142 10.21 -27.60 -18.38
C ASN A 142 9.15 -26.54 -18.06
N LEU A 143 9.54 -25.51 -17.31
CA LEU A 143 8.69 -24.37 -17.01
C LEU A 143 9.49 -23.07 -17.13
N ARG A 144 8.78 -21.97 -17.38
CA ARG A 144 9.32 -20.62 -17.26
C ARG A 144 8.70 -19.93 -16.06
N TYR A 145 9.54 -19.26 -15.27
CA TYR A 145 9.08 -18.46 -14.15
C TYR A 145 9.46 -16.98 -14.33
N TYR A 146 8.65 -16.10 -13.73
CA TYR A 146 8.76 -14.65 -13.84
C TYR A 146 8.53 -14.05 -12.45
N SER A 147 9.47 -13.23 -11.97
CA SER A 147 9.33 -12.49 -10.70
C SER A 147 8.72 -11.09 -10.90
N SER A 148 8.68 -10.63 -12.14
CA SER A 148 8.08 -9.35 -12.54
C SER A 148 7.49 -9.46 -13.95
N TRP A 149 6.68 -8.47 -14.34
CA TRP A 149 6.15 -8.38 -15.70
C TRP A 149 6.26 -6.95 -16.22
N PRO A 150 6.76 -6.73 -17.44
CA PRO A 150 7.31 -7.72 -18.38
C PRO A 150 8.75 -8.15 -18.02
N GLN A 151 9.08 -9.42 -18.26
CA GLN A 151 10.43 -9.95 -18.03
C GLN A 151 10.67 -11.13 -18.98
N LYS A 152 11.92 -11.36 -19.42
CA LYS A 152 12.30 -12.61 -20.09
C LYS A 152 12.15 -13.78 -19.10
N GLY A 153 11.37 -14.79 -19.48
CA GLY A 153 11.08 -15.93 -18.61
C GLY A 153 12.33 -16.76 -18.30
N LYS A 154 12.64 -16.90 -17.02
CA LYS A 154 13.76 -17.70 -16.50
C LYS A 154 13.40 -19.18 -16.57
N GLN A 155 14.35 -20.02 -16.99
CA GLN A 155 14.12 -21.46 -17.13
C GLN A 155 14.14 -22.17 -15.78
N ALA A 156 13.25 -23.15 -15.63
CA ALA A 156 13.19 -24.03 -14.47
C ALA A 156 12.64 -25.42 -14.87
N LYS A 157 12.85 -26.40 -14.01
CA LYS A 157 12.33 -27.76 -14.18
C LYS A 157 11.36 -28.11 -13.06
N ILE A 158 10.18 -28.61 -13.41
CA ILE A 158 9.22 -29.16 -12.47
C ILE A 158 9.84 -30.42 -11.85
N LEU A 159 9.75 -30.53 -10.52
CA LEU A 159 10.15 -31.70 -9.75
C LEU A 159 8.94 -32.54 -9.36
N ASP A 160 7.90 -31.88 -8.83
CA ASP A 160 6.65 -32.51 -8.43
C ASP A 160 5.49 -31.50 -8.41
N LEU A 161 4.27 -32.02 -8.54
CA LEU A 161 3.02 -31.26 -8.54
C LEU A 161 2.03 -31.85 -7.54
N SER A 162 1.25 -30.99 -6.89
CA SER A 162 0.04 -31.35 -6.15
C SER A 162 -1.08 -30.36 -6.49
N PRO A 163 -2.34 -30.61 -6.12
CA PRO A 163 -3.41 -29.63 -6.29
C PRO A 163 -3.18 -28.30 -5.55
N LYS A 164 -2.37 -28.31 -4.47
CA LYS A 164 -2.12 -27.13 -3.62
C LYS A 164 -0.83 -26.40 -3.97
N GLY A 165 0.09 -27.01 -4.72
CA GLY A 165 1.38 -26.38 -5.00
C GLY A 165 2.27 -27.16 -5.96
N ILE A 166 3.48 -26.66 -6.09
CA ILE A 166 4.48 -27.15 -7.03
C ILE A 166 5.86 -27.08 -6.39
N ARG A 167 6.72 -28.03 -6.77
CA ARG A 167 8.15 -27.89 -6.60
C ARG A 167 8.85 -27.80 -7.95
N PHE A 168 9.80 -26.88 -8.04
CA PHE A 168 10.61 -26.72 -9.23
C PHE A 168 12.06 -26.40 -8.88
N LEU A 169 12.95 -26.64 -9.84
CA LEU A 169 14.39 -26.41 -9.76
C LEU A 169 14.77 -25.25 -10.66
N CYS A 170 15.50 -24.27 -10.13
CA CYS A 170 15.95 -23.09 -10.86
C CYS A 170 17.40 -22.72 -10.48
N ALA A 171 18.03 -21.84 -11.26
CA ALA A 171 19.43 -21.45 -11.08
C ALA A 171 19.62 -20.33 -10.04
N GLU A 172 18.62 -19.48 -9.87
CA GLU A 172 18.68 -18.35 -8.93
C GLU A 172 17.83 -18.65 -7.69
N ARG A 173 18.21 -18.12 -6.54
CA ARG A 173 17.47 -18.30 -5.28
C ARG A 173 16.32 -17.30 -5.19
N PRO A 174 15.04 -17.73 -5.23
CA PRO A 174 13.93 -16.83 -4.99
C PRO A 174 13.71 -16.64 -3.49
N ASP A 175 13.34 -15.43 -3.10
CA ASP A 175 13.00 -15.08 -1.72
C ASP A 175 11.68 -15.72 -1.27
N ARG A 176 11.56 -15.93 0.05
CA ARG A 176 10.33 -16.41 0.67
C ARG A 176 9.22 -15.37 0.49
N GLU A 177 7.97 -15.83 0.36
CA GLU A 177 6.78 -15.02 0.09
C GLU A 177 6.75 -14.32 -1.28
N LEU A 178 7.81 -14.45 -2.11
CA LEU A 178 7.82 -13.88 -3.45
C LEU A 178 6.68 -14.45 -4.30
N ILE A 179 5.94 -13.56 -4.98
CA ILE A 179 4.91 -13.94 -5.94
C ILE A 179 5.54 -14.13 -7.32
N VAL A 180 5.35 -15.31 -7.88
CA VAL A 180 5.96 -15.73 -9.13
C VAL A 180 4.88 -16.21 -10.08
N LYS A 181 4.95 -15.77 -11.34
CA LYS A 181 4.16 -16.38 -12.42
C LYS A 181 4.92 -17.57 -12.97
N LEU A 182 4.21 -18.68 -13.17
CA LEU A 182 4.70 -19.88 -13.85
C LEU A 182 3.96 -20.07 -15.17
N SER A 183 4.68 -20.50 -16.20
CA SER A 183 4.14 -20.80 -17.52
C SER A 183 4.80 -22.04 -18.09
N SER A 184 4.00 -23.03 -18.45
CA SER A 184 4.43 -24.27 -19.11
C SER A 184 3.29 -24.82 -19.97
N PRO A 185 3.54 -25.81 -20.83
CA PRO A 185 2.47 -26.55 -21.51
C PRO A 185 1.54 -27.30 -20.55
N LEU A 186 2.02 -27.70 -19.37
CA LEU A 186 1.24 -28.47 -18.39
C LEU A 186 0.31 -27.59 -17.55
N LEU A 187 0.76 -26.37 -17.23
CA LEU A 187 0.03 -25.44 -16.39
C LEU A 187 0.47 -23.98 -16.59
N LYS A 188 -0.42 -23.07 -16.27
CA LYS A 188 -0.15 -21.67 -15.96
C LYS A 188 -0.53 -21.41 -14.52
N ALA A 189 0.27 -20.63 -13.79
CA ALA A 189 -0.03 -20.37 -12.37
C ALA A 189 0.53 -19.03 -11.88
N ILE A 190 -0.07 -18.55 -10.80
CA ILE A 190 0.59 -17.62 -9.87
C ILE A 190 0.86 -18.39 -8.59
N VAL A 191 2.11 -18.39 -8.14
CA VAL A 191 2.54 -19.07 -6.93
C VAL A 191 3.15 -18.10 -5.94
N LYS A 192 3.07 -18.45 -4.67
CA LYS A 192 3.83 -17.83 -3.59
C LYS A 192 4.93 -18.77 -3.13
N VAL A 193 6.17 -18.30 -3.10
CA VAL A 193 7.31 -19.09 -2.63
C VAL A 193 7.16 -19.35 -1.12
N ILE A 194 7.20 -20.62 -0.73
CA ILE A 194 7.09 -21.04 0.68
C ILE A 194 8.46 -21.40 1.23
N ASN A 195 9.29 -22.09 0.45
CA ASN A 195 10.65 -22.42 0.83
C ASN A 195 11.57 -22.56 -0.39
N THR A 196 12.87 -22.40 -0.14
CA THR A 196 13.93 -22.57 -1.13
C THR A 196 15.06 -23.35 -0.48
N ARG A 197 15.47 -24.48 -1.10
CA ARG A 197 16.59 -25.31 -0.63
C ARG A 197 17.69 -25.36 -1.67
N LYS A 198 18.94 -25.12 -1.27
CA LYS A 198 20.11 -25.30 -2.14
C LYS A 198 20.25 -26.79 -2.49
N LYS A 199 20.57 -27.07 -3.76
CA LYS A 199 20.94 -28.40 -4.27
C LYS A 199 22.17 -28.27 -5.15
N GLU A 200 23.15 -29.13 -4.93
CA GLU A 200 24.28 -29.24 -5.83
C GLU A 200 24.01 -30.37 -6.83
N VAL A 201 24.05 -30.05 -8.11
CA VAL A 201 23.82 -30.99 -9.20
C VAL A 201 24.94 -30.78 -10.22
N SER A 202 25.77 -31.80 -10.43
CA SER A 202 26.85 -31.77 -11.44
C SER A 202 27.75 -30.53 -11.34
N LYS A 203 28.24 -30.20 -10.12
CA LYS A 203 29.07 -29.02 -9.80
C LYS A 203 28.41 -27.65 -10.03
N LYS A 204 27.09 -27.61 -10.32
CA LYS A 204 26.31 -26.36 -10.39
C LYS A 204 25.40 -26.24 -9.17
N THR A 205 25.37 -25.06 -8.58
CA THR A 205 24.41 -24.73 -7.51
C THR A 205 23.06 -24.42 -8.14
N LEU A 206 22.04 -25.21 -7.77
CA LEU A 206 20.64 -25.00 -8.13
C LEU A 206 19.79 -24.87 -6.87
N PHE A 207 18.56 -24.40 -7.03
CA PHE A 207 17.63 -24.17 -5.93
C PHE A 207 16.32 -24.91 -6.18
N ALA A 208 15.99 -25.82 -5.27
CA ALA A 208 14.71 -26.49 -5.23
C ALA A 208 13.72 -25.62 -4.45
N VAL A 209 12.73 -25.08 -5.15
CA VAL A 209 11.75 -24.12 -4.64
C VAL A 209 10.43 -24.84 -4.44
N GLY A 210 9.87 -24.75 -3.23
CA GLY A 210 8.50 -25.16 -2.93
C GLY A 210 7.59 -23.94 -2.92
N ALA A 211 6.52 -23.97 -3.71
CA ALA A 211 5.61 -22.86 -3.87
C ALA A 211 4.15 -23.30 -3.77
N LYS A 212 3.31 -22.47 -3.15
CA LYS A 212 1.86 -22.68 -3.02
C LYS A 212 1.15 -21.97 -4.17
N PHE A 213 0.15 -22.62 -4.79
CA PHE A 213 -0.69 -21.96 -5.79
C PHE A 213 -1.56 -20.88 -5.14
N LEU A 214 -1.53 -19.68 -5.73
CA LEU A 214 -2.54 -18.65 -5.51
C LEU A 214 -3.64 -18.78 -6.57
N THR A 215 -3.23 -18.96 -7.81
CA THR A 215 -4.10 -19.27 -8.96
C THR A 215 -3.41 -20.35 -9.80
N VAL A 216 -4.16 -21.26 -10.40
CA VAL A 216 -3.61 -22.28 -11.31
C VAL A 216 -4.64 -22.68 -12.36
N ASP A 217 -4.14 -22.94 -13.55
CA ASP A 217 -4.89 -23.50 -14.68
C ASP A 217 -4.06 -24.67 -15.24
N PHE A 218 -4.60 -25.88 -15.20
CA PHE A 218 -3.95 -27.10 -15.69
C PHE A 218 -4.50 -27.45 -17.07
N ALA A 219 -3.62 -27.76 -18.03
CA ALA A 219 -4.03 -28.08 -19.39
C ALA A 219 -4.94 -29.33 -19.47
N ASN A 220 -4.71 -30.33 -18.61
CA ASN A 220 -5.49 -31.56 -18.52
C ASN A 220 -5.76 -31.93 -17.05
N PRO A 221 -6.83 -31.40 -16.41
CA PRO A 221 -7.09 -31.62 -15.00
C PRO A 221 -7.46 -33.08 -14.69
N LYS A 222 -8.23 -33.75 -15.57
CA LYS A 222 -8.67 -35.14 -15.38
C LYS A 222 -7.47 -36.10 -15.37
N GLY A 223 -6.69 -36.20 -16.44
CA GLY A 223 -5.51 -37.10 -16.49
C GLY A 223 -4.26 -36.65 -15.71
N SER A 224 -4.28 -35.49 -15.02
CA SER A 224 -3.11 -35.02 -14.25
C SER A 224 -3.18 -35.27 -12.76
N PHE A 225 -4.37 -35.49 -12.19
CA PHE A 225 -4.55 -35.76 -10.75
C PHE A 225 -5.63 -36.79 -10.45
N PHE A 226 -6.54 -37.07 -11.40
CA PHE A 226 -7.66 -37.97 -11.21
C PHE A 226 -7.50 -39.16 -12.16
N SER A 227 -6.96 -40.28 -11.66
CA SER A 227 -7.18 -41.55 -12.35
C SER A 227 -8.68 -41.80 -12.37
N THR A 228 -9.27 -41.87 -13.56
CA THR A 228 -10.66 -42.27 -13.74
C THR A 228 -10.77 -43.71 -13.28
N ILE A 229 -11.46 -43.96 -12.17
CA ILE A 229 -12.03 -45.28 -11.91
C ILE A 229 -13.33 -45.30 -12.73
N ILE A 230 -13.37 -46.24 -13.68
CA ILE A 230 -14.56 -46.60 -14.46
C ILE A 230 -15.55 -47.31 -13.53
#